data_AF-A0A7W8URP9-F1
#
_entry.id   AF-A0A7W8URP9-F1
#
_cell.length_a   1.000
_cell.length_b   1.000
_cell.length_c   1.000
_cell.angle_alpha   90.00
_cell.angle_beta   90.00
_cell.angle_gamma   90.00
#
_symmetry.space_group_name_H-M   'P 1'
#
loop_
_entity.id
_entity.type
_entity.pdbx_description
1 polymer ?
#
loop_
_entity_poly.entity_id
_entity_poly.type
_entity_poly.pdbx_seq_one_letter_code
_entity_poly.pdbx_strand_id
1 'polypeptide(L)'
;MESLAVNTWAHLEHFGIKALTGEACSYMMRILCDVNEDGRLGILDYLSLPVNTVLTGPWNSLVNGKPSVGSIMLHRDCLPALAEFMLRRAGVRALVRLPSSGSIVGLFTEERVTQYEQLLQDMPNSTHLWQIQRLSGTTQPCIGSRNIHAATGRAL
;
A
#
# COMPACT_ATOMS: atom_id res chain seq x y z
N MET A 1 -0.09 7.28 14.77
CA MET A 1 -1.19 7.16 13.79
C MET A 1 -2.08 6.03 14.26
N GLU A 2 -3.37 6.24 14.45
CA GLU A 2 -4.28 5.20 14.97
C GLU A 2 -4.86 4.34 13.84
N SER A 3 -5.30 5.00 12.76
CA SER A 3 -5.82 4.36 11.55
C SER A 3 -5.49 5.19 10.31
N LEU A 4 -5.41 4.55 9.14
CA LEU A 4 -5.24 5.22 7.85
C LEU A 4 -6.10 4.54 6.79
N ALA A 5 -6.97 5.31 6.12
CA ALA A 5 -7.80 4.84 5.03
C ALA A 5 -7.15 5.18 3.69
N VAL A 6 -7.08 4.20 2.79
CA VAL A 6 -6.61 4.36 1.42
C VAL A 6 -7.75 3.93 0.49
N ASN A 7 -8.32 4.90 -0.22
CA ASN A 7 -9.43 4.69 -1.15
C ASN A 7 -9.17 5.34 -2.53
N THR A 8 -8.12 6.16 -2.64
CA THR A 8 -7.75 6.86 -3.87
C THR A 8 -6.24 6.89 -4.03
N TRP A 9 -5.78 7.13 -5.25
CA TRP A 9 -4.36 7.32 -5.56
C TRP A 9 -3.71 8.46 -4.77
N ALA A 10 -4.46 9.52 -4.44
CA ALA A 10 -3.96 10.64 -3.66
C ALA A 10 -3.52 10.22 -2.25
N HIS A 11 -4.17 9.23 -1.65
CA HIS A 11 -3.82 8.75 -0.31
C HIS A 11 -2.47 8.03 -0.28
N LEU A 12 -1.96 7.55 -1.42
CA LEU A 12 -0.63 6.94 -1.49
C LEU A 12 0.50 7.96 -1.33
N GLU A 13 0.24 9.26 -1.40
CA GLU A 13 1.24 10.29 -1.14
C GLU A 13 1.76 10.21 0.30
N HIS A 14 0.93 9.72 1.23
CA HIS A 14 1.35 9.41 2.59
C HIS A 14 2.54 8.44 2.65
N PHE A 15 2.59 7.49 1.72
CA PHE A 15 3.69 6.52 1.57
C PHE A 15 4.78 6.98 0.60
N GLY A 16 4.73 8.24 0.15
CA GLY A 16 5.72 8.78 -0.76
C GLY A 16 5.47 8.51 -2.24
N ILE A 17 4.22 8.21 -2.63
CA ILE A 17 3.83 7.96 -4.03
C ILE A 17 2.78 8.98 -4.46
N LYS A 18 3.14 9.91 -5.35
CA LYS A 18 2.26 10.96 -5.85
C LYS A 18 1.80 10.65 -7.26
N ALA A 19 0.51 10.31 -7.39
CA ALA A 19 -0.10 10.16 -8.70
C ALA A 19 -0.25 11.51 -9.41
N LEU A 20 0.09 11.56 -10.71
CA LEU A 20 0.10 12.76 -11.52
C LEU A 20 -1.02 12.75 -12.57
N THR A 21 -0.86 11.95 -13.62
CA THR A 21 -1.80 11.87 -14.74
C THR A 21 -1.83 10.47 -15.35
N GLY A 22 -3.02 10.08 -15.83
CA GLY A 22 -3.19 8.87 -16.64
C GLY A 22 -2.96 9.09 -18.14
N GLU A 23 -2.86 10.35 -18.57
CA GLU A 23 -2.74 10.75 -19.99
C GLU A 23 -1.35 10.48 -20.55
N ALA A 24 -0.35 10.36 -19.68
CA ALA A 24 1.00 9.93 -20.05
C ALA A 24 1.03 8.47 -20.60
N CYS A 25 -0.04 7.69 -20.38
CA CYS A 25 -0.20 6.38 -20.98
C CYS A 25 -1.09 6.47 -22.22
N SER A 26 -0.53 6.26 -23.41
CA SER A 26 -1.31 6.20 -24.68
C SER A 26 -2.46 5.18 -24.63
N TYR A 27 -2.28 4.09 -23.88
CA TYR A 27 -3.31 3.06 -23.69
C TYR A 27 -4.33 3.39 -22.59
N MET A 28 -4.16 4.49 -21.84
CA MET A 28 -5.00 4.90 -20.71
C MET A 28 -5.11 3.88 -19.56
N MET A 29 -4.33 2.81 -19.56
CA MET A 29 -4.37 1.74 -18.54
C MET A 29 -3.50 2.02 -17.30
N ARG A 30 -2.55 2.96 -17.41
CA ARG A 30 -1.56 3.24 -16.37
C ARG A 30 -1.65 4.69 -15.91
N ILE A 31 -1.24 4.94 -14.68
CA ILE A 31 -1.08 6.26 -14.09
C ILE A 31 0.41 6.52 -13.84
N LEU A 32 0.85 7.73 -14.18
CA LEU A 32 2.19 8.20 -13.86
C LEU A 32 2.24 8.61 -12.38
N CYS A 33 3.21 8.09 -11.66
CA CYS A 33 3.46 8.45 -10.27
C CYS A 33 4.91 8.93 -10.10
N ASP A 34 5.08 10.08 -9.43
CA ASP A 34 6.36 10.46 -8.85
C ASP A 34 6.52 9.80 -7.48
N VAL A 35 7.76 9.53 -7.08
CA VAL A 35 8.07 8.95 -5.77
C VAL A 35 9.22 9.67 -5.07
N ASN A 36 9.13 9.78 -3.74
CA ASN A 36 10.31 10.03 -2.90
C ASN A 36 11.02 8.70 -2.55
N GLU A 37 12.10 8.73 -1.77
CA GLU A 37 12.86 7.50 -1.47
C GLU A 37 12.01 6.44 -0.74
N ASP A 38 11.11 6.83 0.17
CA ASP A 38 10.24 5.88 0.87
C ASP A 38 9.28 5.20 -0.12
N GLY A 39 8.69 5.98 -1.03
CA GLY A 39 7.80 5.48 -2.07
C GLY A 39 8.54 4.60 -3.09
N ARG A 40 9.77 4.97 -3.46
CA ARG A 40 10.64 4.19 -4.35
C ARG A 40 10.89 2.81 -3.73
N LEU A 41 11.36 2.79 -2.49
CA LEU A 41 11.62 1.57 -1.73
C LEU A 41 10.35 0.71 -1.59
N GLY A 42 9.20 1.32 -1.29
CA GLY A 42 7.92 0.62 -1.22
C GLY A 42 7.49 0.00 -2.55
N ILE A 43 7.65 0.71 -3.66
CA ILE A 43 7.30 0.20 -5.00
C ILE A 43 8.23 -0.92 -5.43
N LEU A 44 9.54 -0.78 -5.21
CA LEU A 44 10.49 -1.83 -5.57
C LEU A 44 10.22 -3.10 -4.78
N ASP A 45 9.89 -2.97 -3.50
CA ASP A 45 9.49 -4.09 -2.65
C ASP A 45 8.19 -4.75 -3.14
N TYR A 46 7.16 -3.95 -3.44
CA TYR A 46 5.89 -4.42 -3.99
C TYR A 46 6.06 -5.20 -5.31
N LEU A 47 6.97 -4.74 -6.17
CA LEU A 47 7.27 -5.37 -7.47
C LEU A 47 8.38 -6.43 -7.40
N SER A 48 8.95 -6.67 -6.21
CA SER A 48 10.06 -7.60 -6.00
C SER A 48 11.30 -7.27 -6.87
N LEU A 49 11.60 -5.98 -7.02
CA LEU A 49 12.72 -5.45 -7.80
C LEU A 49 13.96 -5.18 -6.91
N PRO A 50 15.18 -5.28 -7.47
CA PRO A 50 16.41 -4.94 -6.75
C PRO A 50 16.41 -3.50 -6.23
N VAL A 51 16.98 -3.27 -5.03
CA VAL A 51 17.04 -1.94 -4.41
C VAL A 51 17.78 -0.90 -5.25
N ASN A 52 18.71 -1.34 -6.10
CA ASN A 52 19.49 -0.51 -7.04
C ASN A 52 18.78 -0.26 -8.38
N THR A 53 17.52 -0.68 -8.55
CA THR A 53 16.74 -0.35 -9.74
C THR A 53 16.58 1.18 -9.85
N VAL A 54 17.05 1.71 -10.97
CA VAL A 54 16.96 3.13 -11.32
C VAL A 54 15.60 3.39 -11.98
N LEU A 55 14.86 4.36 -11.45
CA LEU A 55 13.62 4.84 -12.05
C LEU A 55 13.91 5.98 -13.03
N THR A 56 12.97 6.25 -13.93
CA THR A 56 13.02 7.43 -14.80
C THR A 56 13.05 8.69 -13.95
N GLY A 57 13.67 9.77 -14.45
CA GLY A 57 13.73 11.04 -13.73
C GLY A 57 12.34 11.59 -13.36
N PRO A 58 12.23 12.28 -12.20
CA PRO A 58 10.95 12.74 -11.68
C PRO A 58 10.37 13.90 -12.52
N TRP A 59 9.04 14.01 -12.56
CA TRP A 59 8.36 15.13 -13.22
C TRP A 59 8.25 16.36 -12.30
N ASN A 60 8.06 16.13 -11.00
CA ASN A 60 8.01 17.16 -9.97
C ASN A 60 9.20 17.02 -9.02
N SER A 61 9.58 18.13 -8.38
CA SER A 61 10.72 18.15 -7.44
C SER A 61 10.41 17.52 -6.08
N LEU A 62 9.14 17.44 -5.68
CA LEU A 62 8.74 17.02 -4.34
C LEU A 62 7.56 16.04 -4.34
N VAL A 63 7.60 15.09 -3.41
CA VAL A 63 6.51 14.19 -3.04
C VAL A 63 6.39 14.15 -1.53
N ASN A 64 5.23 14.55 -0.98
CA ASN A 64 5.01 14.65 0.46
C ASN A 64 6.09 15.46 1.21
N GLY A 65 6.49 16.60 0.65
CA GLY A 65 7.52 17.49 1.21
C GLY A 65 8.96 16.97 1.12
N LYS A 66 9.20 15.78 0.56
CA LYS A 66 10.54 15.19 0.37
C LYS A 66 10.98 15.26 -1.10
N PRO A 67 12.29 15.29 -1.41
CA PRO A 67 12.78 15.23 -2.78
C PRO A 67 12.22 14.03 -3.54
N SER A 68 11.69 14.29 -4.74
CA SER A 68 11.31 13.25 -5.68
C SER A 68 12.58 12.62 -6.27
N VAL A 69 12.62 11.30 -6.30
CA VAL A 69 13.80 10.52 -6.75
C VAL A 69 13.54 9.76 -8.05
N GLY A 70 12.31 9.78 -8.56
CA GLY A 70 11.98 9.24 -9.87
C GLY A 70 10.48 9.13 -10.12
N SER A 71 10.14 8.62 -11.30
CA SER A 71 8.77 8.32 -11.71
C SER A 71 8.61 6.90 -12.21
N ILE A 72 7.40 6.37 -12.06
CA ILE A 72 7.00 5.05 -12.54
C ILE A 72 5.54 5.05 -13.01
N MET A 73 5.25 4.24 -14.01
CA MET A 73 3.87 3.99 -14.47
C MET A 73 3.30 2.76 -13.78
N LEU A 74 2.18 2.91 -13.08
CA LEU A 74 1.48 1.81 -12.42
C LEU A 74 0.13 1.53 -13.07
N HIS A 75 -0.28 0.26 -13.14
CA HIS A 75 -1.61 -0.09 -13.65
C HIS A 75 -2.70 0.45 -12.73
N ARG A 76 -3.78 1.04 -13.28
CA ARG A 76 -4.84 1.68 -12.46
C ARG A 76 -5.47 0.71 -11.46
N ASP A 77 -5.65 -0.54 -11.86
CA ASP A 77 -6.28 -1.57 -11.03
C ASP A 77 -5.39 -2.12 -9.91
N CYS A 78 -4.11 -1.73 -9.85
CA CYS A 78 -3.24 -2.19 -8.76
C CYS A 78 -3.46 -1.41 -7.44
N LEU A 79 -4.25 -0.33 -7.44
CA LEU A 79 -4.45 0.51 -6.26
C LEU A 79 -4.83 -0.28 -4.99
N PRO A 80 -5.81 -1.21 -4.99
CA PRO A 80 -6.16 -1.94 -3.78
C PRO A 80 -5.01 -2.81 -3.26
N ALA A 81 -4.35 -3.55 -4.16
CA ALA A 81 -3.22 -4.42 -3.79
C ALA A 81 -2.02 -3.61 -3.26
N LEU A 82 -1.71 -2.48 -3.93
CA LEU A 82 -0.65 -1.57 -3.53
C LEU A 82 -0.95 -0.91 -2.17
N ALA A 83 -2.19 -0.45 -1.97
CA ALA A 83 -2.63 0.14 -0.70
C ALA A 83 -2.49 -0.84 0.46
N GLU A 84 -2.96 -2.08 0.28
CA GLU A 84 -2.80 -3.14 1.26
C GLU A 84 -1.31 -3.40 1.57
N PHE A 85 -0.48 -3.52 0.53
CA PHE A 85 0.95 -3.74 0.70
C PHE A 85 1.61 -2.61 1.48
N MET A 86 1.31 -1.35 1.16
CA MET A 86 1.88 -0.19 1.84
C MET A 86 1.45 -0.10 3.30
N LEU A 87 0.19 -0.43 3.62
CA LEU A 87 -0.28 -0.49 5.00
C LEU A 87 0.43 -1.61 5.79
N ARG A 88 0.62 -2.79 5.18
CA ARG A 88 1.41 -3.88 5.77
C ARG A 88 2.85 -3.45 6.04
N ARG A 89 3.50 -2.81 5.05
CA ARG A 89 4.85 -2.27 5.16
C ARG A 89 4.98 -1.20 6.24
N ALA A 90 3.93 -0.41 6.46
CA ALA A 90 3.88 0.59 7.52
C ALA A 90 3.66 0.00 8.93
N GLY A 91 3.51 -1.32 9.07
CA GLY A 91 3.38 -1.99 10.37
C GLY A 91 1.95 -1.98 10.92
N VAL A 92 0.94 -2.05 10.04
CA VAL A 92 -0.45 -2.19 10.45
C VAL A 92 -0.69 -3.48 11.25
N ARG A 93 -1.57 -3.44 12.26
CA ARG A 93 -1.95 -4.60 13.08
C ARG A 93 -3.15 -5.34 12.50
N ALA A 94 -4.09 -4.62 11.90
CA ALA A 94 -5.21 -5.21 11.19
C ALA A 94 -5.61 -4.38 9.97
N LEU A 95 -6.13 -5.06 8.95
CA LEU A 95 -6.71 -4.43 7.77
C LEU A 95 -8.22 -4.58 7.82
N VAL A 96 -8.94 -3.51 7.49
CA VAL A 96 -10.38 -3.52 7.24
C VAL A 96 -10.60 -3.23 5.76
N ARG A 97 -11.22 -4.16 5.05
CA ARG A 97 -11.55 -4.02 3.62
C ARG A 97 -13.03 -3.73 3.46
N LEU A 98 -13.35 -2.76 2.60
CA LEU A 98 -14.72 -2.42 2.21
C LEU A 98 -14.91 -2.81 0.73
N PRO A 99 -15.41 -4.03 0.42
CA PRO A 99 -15.50 -4.52 -0.95
C PRO A 99 -16.36 -3.63 -1.86
N SER A 100 -17.36 -2.94 -1.32
CA SER A 100 -18.23 -2.05 -2.08
C SER A 100 -17.52 -0.83 -2.66
N SER A 101 -16.46 -0.35 -2.01
CA SER A 101 -15.71 0.84 -2.46
C SER A 101 -14.27 0.54 -2.87
N GLY A 102 -13.77 -0.67 -2.61
CA GLY A 102 -12.34 -0.99 -2.75
C GLY A 102 -11.45 -0.30 -1.72
N SER A 103 -12.04 0.38 -0.72
CA SER A 103 -11.28 1.07 0.32
C SER A 103 -10.65 0.07 1.28
N ILE A 104 -9.41 0.37 1.69
CA ILE A 104 -8.67 -0.41 2.68
C ILE A 104 -8.26 0.52 3.81
N VAL A 105 -8.58 0.13 5.04
CA VAL A 105 -8.20 0.86 6.25
C VAL A 105 -7.20 0.04 7.03
N GLY A 106 -6.06 0.63 7.35
CA GLY A 106 -5.12 0.03 8.29
C GLY A 106 -5.36 0.52 9.71
N LEU A 107 -5.39 -0.39 10.67
CA LEU A 107 -5.47 -0.14 12.11
C LEU A 107 -4.10 -0.42 12.74
N PHE A 108 -3.49 0.59 13.36
CA PHE A 108 -2.09 0.53 13.83
C PHE A 108 -1.95 0.23 15.32
N THR A 109 -3.03 0.31 16.10
CA THR A 109 -3.02 0.09 17.54
C THR A 109 -4.03 -0.99 17.93
N GLU A 110 -3.76 -1.75 19.00
CA GLU A 110 -4.68 -2.79 19.47
C GLU A 110 -6.02 -2.18 19.89
N GLU A 111 -6.02 -0.97 20.47
CA GLU A 111 -7.23 -0.27 20.88
C GLU A 111 -8.14 -0.02 19.67
N ARG A 112 -7.59 0.37 18.52
CA ARG A 112 -8.38 0.55 17.30
C ARG A 112 -8.87 -0.77 16.72
N VAL A 113 -8.07 -1.83 16.79
CA VAL A 113 -8.50 -3.17 16.36
C VAL A 113 -9.71 -3.60 17.19
N THR A 114 -9.62 -3.54 18.52
CA THR A 114 -10.71 -3.91 19.42
C THR A 114 -11.95 -3.05 19.21
N GLN A 115 -11.80 -1.74 19.00
CA GLN A 115 -12.95 -0.86 18.70
C GLN A 115 -13.66 -1.26 17.41
N TYR A 116 -12.93 -1.58 16.35
CA TYR A 116 -13.53 -2.06 15.11
C TYR A 116 -14.22 -3.42 15.28
N GLU A 117 -13.63 -4.33 16.07
CA GLU A 117 -14.24 -5.63 16.37
C GLU A 117 -15.52 -5.49 17.19
N GLN A 118 -15.54 -4.59 18.18
CA GLN A 118 -16.76 -4.29 18.94
C GLN A 118 -17.85 -3.73 18.01
N LEU A 119 -17.47 -2.82 17.12
CA LEU A 119 -18.38 -2.26 16.12
C LEU A 119 -18.96 -3.36 15.20
N LEU A 120 -18.16 -4.38 14.86
CA LEU A 120 -18.63 -5.53 14.08
C LEU A 120 -19.67 -6.37 14.84
N GLN A 121 -19.53 -6.49 16.17
CA GLN A 121 -20.45 -7.21 17.04
C GLN A 121 -21.75 -6.43 17.28
N ASP A 122 -21.65 -5.10 17.44
CA ASP A 122 -22.79 -4.23 17.73
C ASP A 122 -23.70 -4.03 16.50
N MET A 123 -23.18 -4.19 15.28
CA MET A 123 -23.91 -3.95 14.03
C MET A 123 -23.82 -5.10 13.01
N PRO A 124 -24.22 -6.34 13.36
CA PRO A 124 -23.99 -7.54 12.54
C PRO A 124 -24.56 -7.46 11.12
N ASN A 125 -25.63 -6.68 10.91
CA ASN A 125 -26.26 -6.53 9.59
C ASN A 125 -25.55 -5.51 8.68
N SER A 126 -24.82 -4.55 9.26
CA SER A 126 -24.04 -3.55 8.51
C SER A 126 -22.63 -4.04 8.19
N THR A 127 -22.21 -5.13 8.83
CA THR A 127 -20.81 -5.57 8.87
C THR A 127 -20.48 -6.62 7.83
N HIS A 128 -21.49 -7.17 7.13
CA HIS A 128 -21.30 -7.88 5.86
C HIS A 128 -20.58 -7.03 4.80
N LEU A 129 -20.56 -5.70 4.97
CA LEU A 129 -19.83 -4.79 4.12
C LEU A 129 -18.33 -4.77 4.40
N TRP A 130 -17.86 -5.24 5.55
CA TRP A 130 -16.49 -5.04 6.01
C TRP A 130 -15.82 -6.36 6.38
N GLN A 131 -14.58 -6.55 5.94
CA GLN A 131 -13.77 -7.70 6.32
C GLN A 131 -12.58 -7.23 7.13
N ILE A 132 -12.51 -7.65 8.40
CA ILE A 132 -11.33 -7.42 9.25
C ILE A 132 -10.37 -8.60 9.17
N GLN A 133 -9.08 -8.31 9.02
CA GLN A 133 -8.02 -9.31 9.07
C GLN A 133 -6.94 -8.84 10.05
N ARG A 134 -6.83 -9.51 11.20
CA ARG A 134 -5.68 -9.37 12.09
C ARG A 134 -4.43 -9.94 11.41
N LEU A 135 -3.31 -9.25 11.58
CA LEU A 135 -2.02 -9.69 11.05
C LEU A 135 -1.20 -10.29 12.19
N SER A 136 -0.96 -11.60 12.09
CA SER A 136 -0.16 -12.36 13.05
C SER A 136 1.33 -12.11 12.79
N GLY A 137 1.98 -11.36 13.68
CA GLY A 137 3.44 -11.22 13.69
C GLY A 137 3.99 -10.07 12.85
N THR A 138 5.14 -9.57 13.30
CA THR A 138 5.94 -8.48 12.72
C THR A 138 6.72 -8.93 11.49
N THR A 139 6.06 -9.57 10.52
CA THR A 139 6.74 -9.84 9.24
C THR A 139 6.88 -8.51 8.51
N GLN A 140 7.91 -7.75 8.86
CA GLN A 140 8.27 -6.56 8.10
C GLN A 140 8.66 -7.04 6.70
N PRO A 141 8.04 -6.52 5.64
CA PRO A 141 8.50 -6.82 4.30
C PRO A 141 9.91 -6.24 4.16
N CYS A 142 10.90 -7.12 4.07
CA CYS A 142 12.30 -6.73 3.94
C CYS A 142 12.65 -6.65 2.47
N ILE A 143 13.04 -5.45 2.03
CA ILE A 143 13.50 -5.20 0.67
C ILE A 143 14.70 -6.11 0.39
N GLY A 144 14.61 -6.93 -0.66
CA GLY A 144 15.66 -7.89 -0.99
C GLY A 144 15.74 -9.10 -0.05
N SER A 145 14.77 -9.29 0.85
CA SER A 145 14.66 -10.53 1.59
C SER A 145 14.21 -11.66 0.68
N ARG A 146 14.83 -12.82 0.92
CA ARG A 146 14.50 -14.06 0.23
C ARG A 146 13.18 -14.56 0.80
N ASN A 147 12.10 -14.47 0.03
CA ASN A 147 10.86 -15.13 0.40
C ASN A 147 11.16 -16.63 0.58
N ILE A 148 10.72 -17.22 1.70
CA ILE A 148 10.69 -18.66 1.81
C ILE A 148 9.63 -19.13 0.83
N HIS A 149 10.05 -19.93 -0.14
CA HIS A 149 9.17 -20.51 -1.13
C HIS A 149 8.12 -21.36 -0.41
N ALA A 150 6.91 -20.83 -0.21
CA ALA A 150 5.89 -21.43 0.63
C ALA A 150 5.53 -22.87 0.22
N ALA A 151 5.66 -23.20 -1.07
CA ALA A 151 5.40 -24.54 -1.58
C ALA A 151 6.57 -25.53 -1.45
N THR A 152 7.80 -25.09 -1.14
CA THR A 152 8.98 -25.98 -1.06
C THR A 152 9.83 -25.78 0.20
N GLY A 153 9.55 -24.76 1.01
CA GLY A 153 10.34 -24.40 2.19
C GLY A 153 11.73 -23.83 1.89
N ARG A 154 12.10 -23.62 0.62
CA ARG A 154 13.43 -23.10 0.25
C ARG A 154 13.50 -21.59 0.42
N ALA A 155 14.52 -21.09 1.13
CA ALA A 155 14.87 -19.67 1.09
C ALA A 155 15.59 -19.38 -0.24
N LEU A 156 14.99 -18.53 -1.08
CA LEU A 156 15.47 -18.26 -2.45
C LEU A 156 16.55 -17.20 -2.53
#